data_AF-A0A6A6ZLE4-F1
#
_entry.id   AF-A0A6A6ZLE4-F1
#
_cell.length_a   1.000
_cell.length_b   1.000
_cell.length_c   1.000
_cell.angle_alpha   90.00
_cell.angle_beta   90.00
_cell.angle_gamma   90.00
#
_symmetry.space_group_name_H-M   'P 1'
#
loop_
_entity.id
_entity.type
_entity.pdbx_description
1 polymer ?
#
loop_
_entity_poly.entity_id
_entity_poly.type
_entity_poly.pdbx_seq_one_letter_code
_entity_poly.pdbx_strand_id
1 'polypeptide(L)'
;MIVLPDFEVWAKKVLFEVAWNYYRSAADQERSYEGSVEALLRYFFRPRMLRDMSNGSLKTSFLGFESELPIYIAPAAMCKLGHPLGEVNWTKAARDFGIVQSIYIDERRELTTEILQKVERLGAKAIIFTVDVGWWSKRNLEIRHGGELPTASLGAFVAMGGRQDRNLSWNYIAWVKAQTSLPVIVKGVQTIGDIELSVKNGADAVMISNHGGRQVDHAPAPIDILYEL
;
A
#
# COMPACT_ATOMS: atom_id res chain seq x y z
N MET A 1 15.85 11.66 -14.34
CA MET A 1 14.76 10.66 -14.39
C MET A 1 13.60 11.32 -15.08
N ILE A 2 13.04 10.66 -16.08
CA ILE A 2 12.02 11.20 -16.99
C ILE A 2 10.70 10.44 -16.79
N VAL A 3 10.76 9.14 -16.53
CA VAL A 3 9.60 8.27 -16.26
C VAL A 3 9.78 7.44 -14.99
N LEU A 4 8.68 6.90 -14.43
CA LEU A 4 8.72 6.11 -13.18
C LEU A 4 9.71 4.94 -13.22
N PRO A 5 9.81 4.13 -14.31
CA PRO A 5 10.80 3.05 -14.38
C PRO A 5 12.27 3.49 -14.26
N ASP A 6 12.60 4.75 -14.55
CA ASP A 6 13.98 5.24 -14.40
C ASP A 6 14.44 5.21 -12.93
N PHE A 7 13.51 5.38 -12.00
CA PHE A 7 13.81 5.31 -10.56
C PHE A 7 14.26 3.91 -10.17
N GLU A 8 13.66 2.88 -10.76
CA GLU A 8 14.03 1.49 -10.51
C GLU A 8 15.46 1.19 -11.01
N VAL A 9 15.81 1.69 -12.20
CA VAL A 9 17.17 1.58 -12.77
C VAL A 9 18.21 2.23 -11.85
N TRP A 10 17.90 3.40 -11.27
CA TRP A 10 18.80 4.07 -10.34
C TRP A 10 18.83 3.40 -8.97
N ALA A 11 17.69 2.97 -8.45
CA ALA A 11 17.60 2.24 -7.18
C ALA A 11 18.52 1.01 -7.18
N LYS A 12 18.53 0.23 -8.26
CA LYS A 12 19.44 -0.93 -8.41
C LYS A 12 20.93 -0.57 -8.31
N LYS A 13 21.31 0.65 -8.70
CA LYS A 13 22.71 1.12 -8.69
C LYS A 13 23.13 1.68 -7.33
N VAL A 14 22.20 2.26 -6.58
CA VAL A 14 22.52 3.02 -5.36
C VAL A 14 22.17 2.26 -4.07
N LEU A 15 21.21 1.35 -4.12
CA LEU A 15 20.80 0.57 -2.96
C LEU A 15 21.77 -0.59 -2.71
N PHE A 16 21.93 -0.95 -1.44
CA PHE A 16 22.54 -2.23 -1.08
C PHE A 16 21.73 -3.38 -1.69
N GLU A 17 22.41 -4.45 -2.08
CA GLU A 17 21.79 -5.61 -2.74
C GLU A 17 20.60 -6.17 -1.94
N VAL A 18 20.73 -6.29 -0.62
CA VAL A 18 19.65 -6.77 0.27
C VAL A 18 18.43 -5.85 0.22
N ALA A 19 18.63 -4.53 0.24
CA ALA A 19 17.55 -3.54 0.16
C ALA A 19 16.85 -3.57 -1.20
N TRP A 20 17.65 -3.62 -2.28
CA TRP A 20 17.15 -3.76 -3.64
C TRP A 20 16.30 -5.02 -3.82
N ASN A 21 16.83 -6.18 -3.39
CA ASN A 21 16.12 -7.44 -3.48
C ASN A 21 14.83 -7.43 -2.66
N TYR A 22 14.83 -6.83 -1.46
CA TYR A 22 13.62 -6.67 -0.65
C TYR A 22 12.53 -5.85 -1.34
N TYR A 23 12.88 -4.71 -1.96
CA TYR A 23 11.90 -3.85 -2.61
C TYR A 23 11.39 -4.43 -3.93
N ARG A 24 12.29 -5.00 -4.74
CA ARG A 24 11.95 -5.49 -6.08
C ARG A 24 11.26 -6.85 -6.08
N SER A 25 11.55 -7.75 -5.12
CA SER A 25 11.01 -9.12 -5.17
C SER A 25 9.49 -9.14 -5.15
N ALA A 26 8.89 -10.10 -5.85
CA ALA A 26 7.46 -10.41 -5.72
C ALA A 26 7.25 -11.88 -5.33
N ALA A 27 5.99 -12.30 -5.21
CA ALA A 27 5.61 -13.64 -4.80
C ALA A 27 5.95 -14.68 -5.88
N ASP A 28 6.51 -15.81 -5.47
CA ASP A 28 6.86 -16.99 -6.27
C ASP A 28 7.49 -16.70 -7.65
N GLN A 29 6.75 -16.89 -8.74
CA GLN A 29 7.23 -16.67 -10.12
C GLN A 29 7.00 -15.24 -10.61
N GLU A 30 6.48 -14.38 -9.74
CA GLU A 30 6.26 -12.94 -9.94
C GLU A 30 5.21 -12.63 -11.01
N ARG A 31 4.34 -13.60 -11.33
CA ARG A 31 3.29 -13.46 -12.36
C ARG A 31 2.27 -12.40 -12.00
N SER A 32 1.86 -12.30 -10.74
CA SER A 32 0.95 -11.22 -10.28
C SER A 32 1.58 -9.84 -10.46
N TYR A 33 2.89 -9.72 -10.23
CA TYR A 33 3.61 -8.46 -10.37
C TYR A 33 3.72 -8.05 -11.84
N GLU A 34 4.23 -8.96 -12.69
CA GLU A 34 4.31 -8.77 -14.15
C GLU A 34 2.93 -8.45 -14.73
N GLY A 35 1.93 -9.27 -14.40
CA GLY A 35 0.56 -9.12 -14.87
C GLY A 35 -0.09 -7.81 -14.45
N SER A 36 0.24 -7.28 -13.26
CA SER A 36 -0.27 -5.97 -12.83
C SER A 36 0.26 -4.81 -13.68
N VAL A 37 1.52 -4.89 -14.14
CA VAL A 37 2.12 -3.89 -15.04
C VAL A 37 1.56 -4.05 -16.45
N GLU A 38 1.51 -5.28 -16.96
CA GLU A 38 1.00 -5.59 -18.31
C GLU A 38 -0.48 -5.26 -18.46
N ALA A 39 -1.27 -5.44 -17.40
CA ALA A 39 -2.71 -5.17 -17.43
C ALA A 39 -3.04 -3.74 -17.85
N LEU A 40 -2.26 -2.75 -17.39
CA LEU A 40 -2.46 -1.34 -17.75
C LEU A 40 -2.28 -1.08 -19.24
N LEU A 41 -1.45 -1.88 -19.93
CA LEU A 41 -1.21 -1.75 -21.38
C LEU A 41 -2.39 -2.24 -22.23
N ARG A 42 -3.36 -2.94 -21.62
CA ARG A 42 -4.57 -3.40 -22.30
C ARG A 42 -5.65 -2.31 -22.37
N TYR A 43 -5.51 -1.23 -21.61
CA TYR A 43 -6.47 -0.13 -21.55
C TYR A 43 -5.95 1.07 -22.34
N PHE A 44 -6.72 1.48 -23.37
CA PHE A 44 -6.34 2.57 -24.26
C PHE A 44 -7.21 3.80 -24.02
N PHE A 45 -6.57 4.96 -23.91
CA PHE A 45 -7.30 6.22 -23.95
C PHE A 45 -7.85 6.47 -25.36
N ARG A 46 -9.05 7.05 -25.44
CA ARG A 46 -9.62 7.58 -26.67
C ARG A 46 -9.61 9.11 -26.60
N PRO A 47 -8.59 9.78 -27.15
CA PRO A 47 -8.48 11.23 -27.09
C PRO A 47 -9.75 11.89 -27.66
N ARG A 48 -10.27 12.89 -26.95
CA ARG A 48 -11.47 13.61 -27.35
C ARG A 48 -11.06 14.90 -28.04
N MET A 49 -11.30 14.98 -29.35
CA MET A 49 -10.93 16.13 -30.17
C MET A 49 -11.85 17.32 -29.93
N LEU A 50 -11.34 18.53 -30.19
CA LEU A 50 -12.08 19.80 -30.15
C LEU A 50 -12.78 20.07 -28.80
N ARG A 51 -12.14 19.69 -27.69
CA ARG A 51 -12.57 20.06 -26.34
C ARG A 51 -11.80 21.28 -25.89
N ASP A 52 -12.50 22.24 -25.29
CA ASP A 52 -11.83 23.31 -24.58
C ASP A 52 -11.13 22.72 -23.35
N MET A 53 -9.81 22.86 -23.32
CA MET A 53 -8.93 22.38 -22.24
C MET A 53 -8.13 23.54 -21.65
N SER A 54 -8.55 24.80 -21.86
CA SER A 54 -7.86 25.96 -21.30
C SER A 54 -7.87 25.95 -19.77
N ASN A 55 -8.86 25.26 -19.17
CA ASN A 55 -9.00 25.09 -17.74
C ASN A 55 -9.13 23.60 -17.42
N GLY A 56 -8.24 23.08 -16.59
CA GLY A 56 -8.25 21.71 -16.11
C GLY A 56 -7.63 21.64 -14.72
N SER A 57 -8.09 20.71 -13.90
CA SER A 57 -7.60 20.52 -12.53
C SER A 57 -7.37 19.04 -12.26
N LEU A 58 -6.27 18.73 -11.58
CA LEU A 58 -6.00 17.41 -11.02
C LEU A 58 -6.46 17.30 -9.56
N LYS A 59 -6.92 18.41 -8.97
CA LYS A 59 -7.42 18.42 -7.59
C LYS A 59 -8.63 17.52 -7.47
N THR A 60 -8.66 16.74 -6.40
CA THR A 60 -9.75 15.82 -6.05
C THR A 60 -9.86 15.71 -4.54
N SER A 61 -10.82 14.94 -4.05
CA SER A 61 -10.86 14.53 -2.66
C SER A 61 -10.89 13.01 -2.49
N PHE A 62 -10.33 12.52 -1.39
CA PHE A 62 -10.37 11.13 -0.95
C PHE A 62 -11.04 11.09 0.43
N LEU A 63 -12.19 10.42 0.57
CA LEU A 63 -12.95 10.40 1.83
C LEU A 63 -13.21 11.79 2.43
N GLY A 64 -13.44 12.79 1.58
CA GLY A 64 -13.66 14.18 1.98
C GLY A 64 -12.39 14.98 2.29
N PHE A 65 -11.20 14.40 2.12
CA PHE A 65 -9.92 15.10 2.24
C PHE A 65 -9.45 15.59 0.88
N GLU A 66 -9.24 16.90 0.75
CA GLU A 66 -8.67 17.52 -0.44
C GLU A 66 -7.27 16.98 -0.74
N SER A 67 -6.98 16.79 -2.02
CA SER A 67 -5.70 16.35 -2.56
C SER A 67 -5.42 17.11 -3.85
N GLU A 68 -4.19 17.60 -4.01
CA GLU A 68 -3.79 18.35 -5.20
C GLU A 68 -3.69 17.46 -6.45
N LEU A 69 -3.54 16.14 -6.25
CA LEU A 69 -3.45 15.14 -7.31
C LEU A 69 -4.34 13.92 -6.99
N PRO A 70 -4.81 13.17 -7.99
CA PRO A 70 -5.58 11.94 -7.79
C PRO A 70 -4.66 10.73 -7.56
N ILE A 71 -3.57 10.94 -6.82
CA ILE A 71 -2.61 9.91 -6.41
C ILE A 71 -2.27 10.11 -4.94
N TYR A 72 -1.86 9.03 -4.28
CA TYR A 72 -1.44 9.04 -2.90
C TYR A 72 -0.25 8.10 -2.71
N ILE A 73 0.48 8.26 -1.60
CA ILE A 73 1.59 7.38 -1.25
C ILE A 73 1.03 6.13 -0.55
N ALA A 74 1.09 4.98 -1.22
CA ALA A 74 0.66 3.70 -0.66
C ALA A 74 1.51 3.28 0.56
N PRO A 75 0.96 2.50 1.51
CA PRO A 75 1.70 2.10 2.68
C PRO A 75 2.75 1.06 2.30
N ALA A 76 4.00 1.31 2.67
CA ALA A 76 5.11 0.38 2.51
C ALA A 76 6.06 0.49 3.70
N ALA A 77 6.69 -0.62 4.04
CA ALA A 77 7.52 -0.75 5.23
C ALA A 77 9.01 -0.62 4.91
N MET A 78 9.81 -0.42 5.97
CA MET A 78 11.27 -0.44 5.93
C MET A 78 11.87 0.61 4.98
N CYS A 79 11.30 1.81 4.91
CA CYS A 79 11.80 2.84 4.00
C CYS A 79 13.25 3.26 4.31
N LYS A 80 13.72 2.96 5.53
CA LYS A 80 15.11 3.14 5.94
C LYS A 80 16.13 2.27 5.20
N LEU A 81 15.70 1.20 4.53
CA LEU A 81 16.56 0.46 3.60
C LEU A 81 16.91 1.29 2.35
N GLY A 82 16.00 2.17 1.94
CA GLY A 82 16.16 3.04 0.77
C GLY A 82 16.85 4.37 1.06
N HIS A 83 16.62 4.95 2.25
CA HIS A 83 17.19 6.24 2.62
C HIS A 83 17.22 6.41 4.15
N PRO A 84 18.24 7.03 4.77
CA PRO A 84 18.35 7.17 6.24
C PRO A 84 17.12 7.78 6.94
N LEU A 85 16.45 8.72 6.28
CA LEU A 85 15.22 9.36 6.79
C LEU A 85 13.96 8.46 6.68
N GLY A 86 13.99 7.41 5.86
CA GLY A 86 12.87 6.48 5.67
C GLY A 86 11.54 7.17 5.36
N GLU A 87 10.50 6.74 6.07
CA GLU A 87 9.11 7.15 5.92
C GLU A 87 8.92 8.67 6.11
N VAL A 88 9.80 9.33 6.87
CA VAL A 88 9.77 10.78 7.09
C VAL A 88 9.90 11.56 5.77
N ASN A 89 10.67 11.05 4.81
CA ASN A 89 10.77 11.68 3.49
C ASN A 89 9.43 11.67 2.76
N TRP A 90 8.68 10.57 2.88
CA TRP A 90 7.38 10.43 2.24
C TRP A 90 6.36 11.37 2.88
N THR A 91 6.38 11.51 4.21
CA THR A 91 5.52 12.46 4.91
C THR A 91 5.80 13.91 4.52
N LYS A 92 7.07 14.28 4.40
CA LYS A 92 7.46 15.61 3.92
C LYS A 92 7.00 15.84 2.49
N ALA A 93 7.26 14.89 1.59
CA ALA A 93 6.82 14.98 0.19
C ALA A 93 5.29 15.07 0.08
N ALA A 94 4.55 14.21 0.80
CA ALA A 94 3.09 14.23 0.83
C ALA A 94 2.55 15.60 1.25
N ARG A 95 3.12 16.19 2.31
CA ARG A 95 2.78 17.56 2.74
C ARG A 95 3.11 18.60 1.68
N ASP A 96 4.33 18.59 1.16
CA ASP A 96 4.83 19.63 0.25
C ASP A 96 4.06 19.62 -1.09
N PHE A 97 3.58 18.45 -1.53
CA PHE A 97 2.76 18.29 -2.73
C PHE A 97 1.25 18.21 -2.46
N GLY A 98 0.81 18.31 -1.20
CA GLY A 98 -0.60 18.28 -0.85
C GLY A 98 -1.32 16.98 -1.24
N ILE A 99 -0.66 15.83 -1.10
CA ILE A 99 -1.24 14.50 -1.40
C ILE A 99 -1.37 13.65 -0.13
N VAL A 100 -2.25 12.66 -0.18
CA VAL A 100 -2.48 11.74 0.95
C VAL A 100 -1.29 10.76 1.10
N GLN A 101 -0.93 10.44 2.35
CA GLN A 101 -0.02 9.33 2.68
C GLN A 101 -0.76 8.29 3.51
N SER A 102 -0.64 7.04 3.10
CA SER A 102 -1.15 5.88 3.82
C SER A 102 -0.19 5.41 4.91
N ILE A 103 -0.74 4.97 6.04
CA ILE A 103 0.02 4.33 7.13
C ILE A 103 -0.54 2.93 7.40
N TYR A 104 0.36 2.03 7.80
CA TYR A 104 0.03 0.66 8.20
C TYR A 104 -0.21 0.61 9.71
N ILE A 105 -1.21 -0.16 10.16
CA ILE A 105 -1.42 -0.46 11.58
C ILE A 105 -1.08 -1.92 11.89
N ASP A 106 -0.43 -2.14 13.03
CA ASP A 106 -0.27 -3.47 13.64
C ASP A 106 -1.65 -3.93 14.15
N GLU A 107 -1.91 -5.23 14.11
CA GLU A 107 -3.18 -5.87 14.45
C GLU A 107 -3.14 -6.66 15.77
N ARG A 108 -2.02 -6.64 16.48
CA ARG A 108 -1.98 -7.02 17.89
C ARG A 108 -2.82 -6.05 18.69
N ARG A 109 -4.02 -6.50 19.10
CA ARG A 109 -5.05 -5.67 19.74
C ARG A 109 -4.51 -4.78 20.87
N GLU A 110 -3.54 -5.28 21.64
CA GLU A 110 -2.93 -4.57 22.76
C GLU A 110 -2.11 -3.34 22.33
N LEU A 111 -1.50 -3.39 21.14
CA LEU A 111 -0.69 -2.30 20.58
C LEU A 111 -1.48 -1.45 19.58
N THR A 112 -2.48 -2.04 18.91
CA THR A 112 -3.30 -1.36 17.91
C THR A 112 -4.02 -0.15 18.48
N THR A 113 -4.62 -0.24 19.67
CA THR A 113 -5.33 0.91 20.27
C THR A 113 -4.38 2.07 20.56
N GLU A 114 -3.18 1.82 21.09
CA GLU A 114 -2.19 2.88 21.36
C GLU A 114 -1.72 3.54 20.05
N ILE A 115 -1.45 2.73 19.02
CA ILE A 115 -1.05 3.22 17.70
C ILE A 115 -2.17 4.07 17.08
N LEU A 116 -3.42 3.58 17.10
CA LEU A 116 -4.57 4.30 16.57
C LEU A 116 -4.75 5.66 17.24
N GLN A 117 -4.73 5.70 18.58
CA GLN A 117 -4.80 6.95 19.32
C GLN A 117 -3.60 7.87 19.03
N LYS A 118 -2.40 7.31 18.86
CA LYS A 118 -1.19 8.09 18.54
C LYS A 118 -1.31 8.72 17.16
N VAL A 119 -1.70 7.98 16.13
CA VAL A 119 -1.78 8.50 14.76
C VAL A 119 -2.91 9.52 14.64
N GLU A 120 -4.03 9.32 15.34
CA GLU A 120 -5.11 10.30 15.44
C GLU A 120 -4.64 11.60 16.10
N ARG A 121 -3.91 11.53 17.22
CA ARG A 121 -3.29 12.71 17.87
C ARG A 121 -2.28 13.42 16.97
N LEU A 122 -1.55 12.67 16.14
CA LEU A 122 -0.61 13.22 15.15
C LEU A 122 -1.31 13.80 13.92
N GLY A 123 -2.64 13.71 13.84
CA GLY A 123 -3.45 14.32 12.79
C GLY A 123 -3.62 13.45 11.55
N ALA A 124 -3.43 12.13 11.66
CA ALA A 124 -3.78 11.20 10.58
C ALA A 124 -5.26 11.38 10.18
N LYS A 125 -5.54 11.22 8.90
CA LYS A 125 -6.86 11.51 8.31
C LYS A 125 -7.70 10.28 8.03
N ALA A 126 -7.05 9.15 7.79
CA ALA A 126 -7.69 7.85 7.62
C ALA A 126 -6.71 6.75 8.05
N ILE A 127 -7.25 5.58 8.33
CA ILE A 127 -6.52 4.37 8.69
C ILE A 127 -6.63 3.39 7.53
N ILE A 128 -5.50 2.81 7.10
CA ILE A 128 -5.51 1.70 6.16
C ILE A 128 -5.24 0.40 6.92
N PHE A 129 -6.27 -0.42 7.00
CA PHE A 129 -6.21 -1.74 7.60
C PHE A 129 -5.92 -2.78 6.50
N THR A 130 -4.75 -3.38 6.56
CA THR A 130 -4.26 -4.32 5.53
C THR A 130 -4.61 -5.74 5.90
N VAL A 131 -5.38 -6.42 5.05
CA VAL A 131 -5.92 -7.76 5.33
C VAL A 131 -5.35 -8.88 4.43
N ASP A 132 -4.43 -8.53 3.52
CA ASP A 132 -3.90 -9.44 2.48
C ASP A 132 -2.55 -10.11 2.83
N VAL A 133 -2.10 -10.09 4.10
CA VAL A 133 -0.74 -10.55 4.49
C VAL A 133 -0.78 -11.62 5.60
N GLY A 134 -1.78 -12.49 5.61
CA GLY A 134 -1.94 -13.46 6.72
C GLY A 134 -0.73 -14.40 6.91
N TRP A 135 0.10 -14.54 5.88
CA TRP A 135 1.35 -15.30 5.90
C TRP A 135 2.47 -14.56 5.19
N TRP A 136 3.71 -14.94 5.51
CA TRP A 136 4.85 -14.54 4.70
C TRP A 136 4.74 -15.13 3.30
N SER A 137 4.78 -14.24 2.32
CA SER A 137 4.92 -14.66 0.93
C SER A 137 6.31 -15.21 0.65
N LYS A 138 6.35 -16.25 -0.18
CA LYS A 138 7.58 -16.83 -0.74
C LYS A 138 8.14 -15.90 -1.81
N ARG A 139 9.04 -15.01 -1.41
CA ARG A 139 9.70 -14.03 -2.28
C ARG A 139 11.04 -14.58 -2.77
N ASN A 140 11.04 -15.20 -3.94
CA ASN A 140 12.15 -16.03 -4.41
C ASN A 140 13.46 -15.25 -4.62
N LEU A 141 13.40 -13.99 -5.05
CA LEU A 141 14.61 -13.16 -5.19
C LEU A 141 15.28 -12.92 -3.84
N GLU A 142 14.50 -12.60 -2.81
CA GLU A 142 15.03 -12.43 -1.45
C GLU A 142 15.61 -13.73 -0.89
N ILE A 143 14.92 -14.86 -1.09
CA ILE A 143 15.36 -16.17 -0.60
C ILE A 143 16.69 -16.58 -1.25
N ARG A 144 16.83 -16.40 -2.57
CA ARG A 144 18.03 -16.79 -3.33
C ARG A 144 19.27 -15.98 -2.96
N HIS A 145 19.08 -14.67 -2.75
CA HIS A 145 20.19 -13.77 -2.47
C HIS A 145 20.54 -13.68 -0.98
N GLY A 146 19.83 -14.43 -0.12
CA GLY A 146 20.19 -14.72 1.28
C GLY A 146 20.92 -13.59 2.01
N GLY A 147 20.20 -12.76 2.75
CA GLY A 147 20.81 -11.69 3.53
C GLY A 147 19.98 -11.33 4.75
N GLU A 148 20.64 -11.15 5.89
CA GLU A 148 19.99 -10.50 7.03
C GLU A 148 19.75 -9.04 6.67
N LEU A 149 18.50 -8.60 6.79
CA LEU A 149 18.18 -7.18 6.72
C LEU A 149 18.99 -6.45 7.81
N PRO A 150 19.60 -5.28 7.53
CA PRO A 150 20.41 -4.58 8.52
C PRO A 150 19.59 -4.23 9.76
N THR A 151 19.97 -4.70 10.96
CA THR A 151 19.22 -4.57 12.23
C THR A 151 18.71 -3.15 12.51
N ALA A 152 19.48 -2.12 12.14
CA ALA A 152 19.11 -0.70 12.27
C ALA A 152 17.89 -0.26 11.41
N SER A 153 17.60 -0.99 10.34
CA SER A 153 16.45 -0.78 9.45
C SER A 153 15.21 -1.59 9.84
N LEU A 154 15.35 -2.54 10.77
CA LEU A 154 14.26 -3.42 11.23
C LEU A 154 13.41 -2.81 12.35
N GLY A 155 13.63 -1.57 12.79
CA GLY A 155 13.02 -1.01 14.01
C GLY A 155 11.54 -1.35 14.21
N ALA A 156 10.67 -1.06 13.23
CA ALA A 156 9.26 -1.47 13.28
C ALA A 156 9.06 -2.97 12.97
N PHE A 157 9.80 -3.52 12.01
CA PHE A 157 9.66 -4.91 11.57
C PHE A 157 10.00 -5.98 12.63
N VAL A 158 11.07 -5.77 13.40
CA VAL A 158 11.49 -6.63 14.52
C VAL A 158 10.60 -6.43 15.74
N ALA A 159 10.18 -5.19 16.03
CA ALA A 159 9.23 -4.93 17.11
C ALA A 159 7.85 -5.56 16.84
N MET A 160 7.50 -5.79 15.57
CA MET A 160 6.28 -6.46 15.13
C MET A 160 6.34 -7.99 15.18
N GLY A 161 7.49 -8.60 15.54
CA GLY A 161 7.65 -10.06 15.60
C GLY A 161 7.38 -10.77 14.26
N GLY A 162 7.24 -10.00 13.18
CA GLY A 162 6.97 -10.48 11.85
C GLY A 162 5.77 -11.42 11.72
N ARG A 163 4.70 -11.29 12.49
CA ARG A 163 3.54 -12.18 12.36
C ARG A 163 2.27 -11.37 12.28
N GLN A 164 1.53 -11.56 11.20
CA GLN A 164 0.15 -11.15 11.15
C GLN A 164 -0.71 -12.03 12.08
N ASP A 165 -1.77 -11.48 12.68
CA ASP A 165 -2.82 -12.24 13.34
C ASP A 165 -3.51 -13.11 12.29
N ARG A 166 -3.30 -14.42 12.42
CA ARG A 166 -3.81 -15.40 11.45
C ARG A 166 -5.30 -15.70 11.64
N ASN A 167 -5.89 -15.21 12.74
CA ASN A 167 -7.29 -15.42 13.09
C ASN A 167 -8.14 -14.17 12.88
N LEU A 168 -7.72 -13.27 11.97
CA LEU A 168 -8.55 -12.15 11.54
C LEU A 168 -9.88 -12.66 10.95
N SER A 169 -10.95 -11.99 11.33
CA SER A 169 -12.29 -12.19 10.79
C SER A 169 -12.92 -10.84 10.50
N TRP A 170 -14.02 -10.83 9.76
CA TRP A 170 -14.72 -9.60 9.39
C TRP A 170 -15.14 -8.74 10.59
N ASN A 171 -15.42 -9.35 11.74
CA ASN A 171 -15.73 -8.65 13.00
C ASN A 171 -14.56 -7.78 13.52
N TYR A 172 -13.34 -8.04 13.06
CA TYR A 172 -12.18 -7.23 13.42
C TYR A 172 -12.28 -5.80 12.85
N ILE A 173 -12.89 -5.62 11.67
CA ILE A 173 -13.13 -4.29 11.09
C ILE A 173 -14.03 -3.48 12.04
N ALA A 174 -15.12 -4.07 12.51
CA ALA A 174 -16.02 -3.44 13.48
C ALA A 174 -15.29 -3.11 14.80
N TRP A 175 -14.39 -3.98 15.25
CA TRP A 175 -13.56 -3.72 16.42
C TRP A 175 -12.61 -2.52 16.20
N VAL A 176 -11.90 -2.45 15.06
CA VAL A 176 -11.02 -1.31 14.72
C VAL A 176 -11.82 -0.01 14.66
N LYS A 177 -13.00 -0.02 14.04
CA LYS A 177 -13.93 1.13 14.01
C LYS A 177 -14.35 1.59 15.39
N ALA A 178 -14.43 0.70 16.38
CA ALA A 178 -14.73 1.08 17.76
C ALA A 178 -13.52 1.72 18.50
N GLN A 179 -12.30 1.61 17.96
CA GLN A 179 -11.09 2.14 18.59
C GLN A 179 -10.68 3.54 18.07
N THR A 180 -11.26 4.03 16.97
CA THR A 180 -10.88 5.31 16.36
C THR A 180 -12.08 6.02 15.74
N SER A 181 -12.03 7.36 15.70
CA SER A 181 -13.01 8.17 14.98
C SER A 181 -12.68 8.33 13.49
N LEU A 182 -11.47 7.94 13.07
CA LEU A 182 -11.00 8.10 11.71
C LEU A 182 -11.68 7.12 10.75
N PRO A 183 -11.89 7.51 9.48
CA PRO A 183 -12.28 6.58 8.43
C PRO A 183 -11.30 5.40 8.30
N VAL A 184 -11.82 4.19 8.15
CA VAL A 184 -11.07 2.94 7.98
C VAL A 184 -11.24 2.43 6.56
N ILE A 185 -10.11 2.29 5.87
CA ILE A 185 -9.98 1.75 4.52
C ILE A 185 -9.47 0.32 4.64
N VAL A 186 -10.21 -0.66 4.12
CA VAL A 186 -9.75 -2.05 4.07
C VAL A 186 -8.93 -2.26 2.80
N LYS A 187 -7.64 -2.52 2.94
CA LYS A 187 -6.70 -2.75 1.84
C LYS A 187 -6.44 -4.23 1.64
N GLY A 188 -6.40 -4.64 0.38
CA GLY A 188 -6.02 -6.00 -0.02
C GLY A 188 -7.19 -6.81 -0.56
N VAL A 189 -8.31 -6.15 -0.81
CA VAL A 189 -9.54 -6.75 -1.32
C VAL A 189 -9.37 -7.00 -2.82
N GLN A 190 -9.82 -8.15 -3.30
CA GLN A 190 -9.69 -8.55 -4.71
C GLN A 190 -10.96 -9.15 -5.31
N THR A 191 -12.07 -9.20 -4.57
CA THR A 191 -13.34 -9.75 -5.07
C THR A 191 -14.50 -8.83 -4.67
N ILE A 192 -15.56 -8.82 -5.47
CA ILE A 192 -16.79 -8.07 -5.16
C ILE A 192 -17.39 -8.53 -3.83
N GLY A 193 -17.42 -9.85 -3.57
CA GLY A 193 -17.96 -10.39 -2.32
C GLY A 193 -17.21 -9.90 -1.08
N ASP A 194 -15.88 -9.79 -1.15
CA ASP A 194 -15.08 -9.25 -0.05
C ASP A 194 -15.23 -7.73 0.09
N ILE A 195 -15.54 -7.00 -0.99
CA ILE A 195 -15.92 -5.58 -0.93
C ILE A 195 -17.23 -5.43 -0.17
N GLU A 196 -18.25 -6.21 -0.52
CA GLU A 196 -19.55 -6.21 0.15
C GLU A 196 -19.41 -6.56 1.63
N LEU A 197 -18.60 -7.58 1.96
CA LEU A 197 -18.32 -7.96 3.34
C LEU A 197 -17.58 -6.86 4.10
N SER A 198 -16.61 -6.17 3.48
CA SER A 198 -15.91 -5.05 4.09
C SER A 198 -16.87 -3.92 4.45
N VAL A 199 -17.74 -3.52 3.52
CA VAL A 199 -18.76 -2.47 3.73
C VAL A 199 -19.76 -2.90 4.80
N LYS A 200 -20.27 -4.14 4.74
CA LYS A 200 -21.21 -4.68 5.73
C LYS A 200 -20.67 -4.67 7.15
N ASN A 201 -19.34 -4.77 7.32
CA ASN A 201 -18.66 -4.75 8.62
C ASN A 201 -18.14 -3.35 9.02
N GLY A 202 -18.52 -2.31 8.29
CA GLY A 202 -18.31 -0.92 8.68
C GLY A 202 -17.05 -0.26 8.12
N ALA A 203 -16.43 -0.82 7.09
CA ALA A 203 -15.38 -0.12 6.34
C ALA A 203 -15.96 1.13 5.65
N ASP A 204 -15.24 2.26 5.72
CA ASP A 204 -15.64 3.50 5.04
C ASP A 204 -15.20 3.53 3.57
N ALA A 205 -14.17 2.74 3.23
CA ALA A 205 -13.75 2.48 1.87
C ALA A 205 -12.96 1.17 1.76
N VAL A 206 -12.74 0.74 0.51
CA VAL A 206 -11.91 -0.41 0.16
C VAL A 206 -10.80 0.01 -0.78
N MET A 207 -9.64 -0.63 -0.64
CA MET A 207 -8.51 -0.48 -1.56
C MET A 207 -8.26 -1.83 -2.24
N ILE A 208 -8.58 -1.86 -3.54
CA ILE A 208 -8.31 -3.01 -4.41
C ILE A 208 -6.79 -3.13 -4.55
N SER A 209 -6.24 -4.25 -4.09
CA SER A 209 -4.79 -4.44 -3.97
C SER A 209 -4.44 -5.92 -3.92
N ASN A 210 -3.41 -6.30 -4.67
CA ASN A 210 -2.72 -7.59 -4.53
C ASN A 210 -1.35 -7.46 -3.86
N HIS A 211 -1.17 -6.37 -3.10
CA HIS A 211 0.06 -6.03 -2.39
C HIS A 211 1.28 -5.84 -3.32
N GLY A 212 1.04 -5.34 -4.54
CA GLY A 212 2.09 -5.20 -5.56
C GLY A 212 2.61 -6.55 -6.06
N GLY A 213 1.76 -7.58 -6.09
CA GLY A 213 2.13 -8.95 -6.45
C GLY A 213 3.03 -9.65 -5.44
N ARG A 214 3.17 -9.11 -4.22
CA ARG A 214 4.11 -9.61 -3.19
C ARG A 214 3.49 -10.58 -2.19
N GLN A 215 2.23 -10.94 -2.35
CA GLN A 215 1.52 -11.85 -1.44
C GLN A 215 1.17 -13.16 -2.11
N VAL A 216 0.06 -13.19 -2.85
CA VAL A 216 -0.39 -14.37 -3.61
C VAL A 216 0.01 -14.20 -5.07
N ASP A 217 0.83 -15.12 -5.58
CA ASP A 217 1.15 -15.17 -7.01
C ASP A 217 -0.03 -15.73 -7.82
N HIS A 218 -0.10 -15.42 -9.11
CA HIS A 218 -1.26 -15.67 -9.99
C HIS A 218 -2.58 -14.98 -9.58
N ALA A 219 -2.51 -14.04 -8.65
CA ALA A 219 -3.62 -13.14 -8.34
C ALA A 219 -3.89 -12.19 -9.52
N PRO A 220 -5.15 -11.81 -9.77
CA PRO A 220 -5.51 -10.89 -10.83
C PRO A 220 -4.87 -9.50 -10.63
N ALA A 221 -4.74 -8.76 -11.72
CA ALA A 221 -4.30 -7.37 -11.66
C ALA A 221 -5.40 -6.51 -11.00
N PRO A 222 -5.07 -5.58 -10.10
CA PRO A 222 -6.07 -4.75 -9.43
C PRO A 222 -6.98 -3.94 -10.39
N ILE A 223 -6.45 -3.56 -11.55
CA ILE A 223 -7.21 -2.84 -12.58
C ILE A 223 -8.29 -3.71 -13.23
N ASP A 224 -8.07 -5.03 -13.31
CA ASP A 224 -9.04 -5.96 -13.87
C ASP A 224 -10.22 -6.12 -12.90
N ILE A 225 -9.93 -6.22 -11.60
CA ILE A 225 -10.96 -6.26 -10.55
C ILE A 225 -11.75 -4.95 -10.50
N LEU A 226 -11.08 -3.81 -10.68
CA LEU A 226 -11.77 -2.52 -10.76
C LEU A 226 -12.76 -2.47 -11.93
N TYR A 227 -12.50 -3.18 -13.03
CA TYR A 227 -13.41 -3.27 -14.18
C TYR A 227 -14.64 -4.17 -13.91
N GLU A 228 -14.59 -5.04 -12.91
CA GLU A 228 -15.73 -5.90 -12.52
C GLU A 228 -16.80 -5.13 -11.72
N LEU A 229 -16.47 -3.96 -11.17
CA LEU A 229 -17.37 -3.08 -10.40
C LEU A 229 -18.29 -2.26 -11.28
#